data_AF-A0A1V5ZP69-F1
#
_entry.id   AF-A0A1V5ZP69-F1
#
_cell.length_a   1.000
_cell.length_b   1.000
_cell.length_c   1.000
_cell.angle_alpha   90.00
_cell.angle_beta   90.00
_cell.angle_gamma   90.00
#
_symmetry.space_group_name_H-M   'P 1'
#
loop_
_entity.id
_entity.type
_entity.pdbx_description
1 polymer ?
#
loop_
_entity_poly.entity_id
_entity_poly.type
_entity_poly.pdbx_seq_one_letter_code
_entity_poly.pdbx_strand_id
1 'polypeptide(L)' 'MLSAEDAIISDSLNHASIIDGVRLCKAQRYRYENANMEDLEAKLIEAKDARFKLIVTDGVFSMD' A
#
# COMPACT_ATOMS: atom_id res chain seq x y z
N MET A 1 11.43 -11.71 2.91
CA MET A 1 11.59 -10.23 2.94
C MET A 1 11.16 -9.71 1.58
N LEU A 2 10.31 -8.69 1.49
CA LEU A 2 9.81 -8.19 0.20
C LEU A 2 10.94 -7.59 -0.65
N SER A 3 10.96 -7.89 -1.95
CA SER A 3 11.94 -7.41 -2.92
C SER A 3 11.31 -6.47 -3.94
N ALA A 4 12.11 -5.95 -4.89
CA ALA A 4 11.64 -5.06 -5.95
C ALA A 4 10.63 -5.71 -6.93
N GLU A 5 10.46 -7.03 -6.87
CA GLU A 5 9.46 -7.79 -7.62
C GLU A 5 8.10 -7.83 -6.93
N ASP A 6 8.02 -7.39 -5.67
CA ASP A 6 6.78 -7.36 -4.89
C ASP A 6 6.20 -5.93 -4.86
N ALA A 7 4.92 -5.81 -4.53
CA ALA A 7 4.20 -4.54 -4.42
C ALA A 7 3.57 -4.37 -3.04
N ILE A 8 3.67 -3.16 -2.50
CA ILE A 8 2.91 -2.71 -1.33
C ILE A 8 1.92 -1.65 -1.82
N ILE A 9 0.64 -1.87 -1.51
CA ILE A 9 -0.45 -0.96 -1.80
C ILE A 9 -0.98 -0.44 -0.46
N SER A 10 -0.79 0.85 -0.19
CA SER A 10 -0.98 1.43 1.15
C SER A 10 -2.03 2.54 1.12
N ASP A 11 -2.97 2.51 2.07
CA ASP A 11 -3.94 3.59 2.28
C ASP A 11 -3.22 4.93 2.51
N SER A 12 -3.74 5.99 1.88
CA SER A 12 -3.18 7.34 1.94
C SER A 12 -3.14 7.95 3.35
N LEU A 13 -4.03 7.54 4.25
CA LEU A 13 -4.15 8.05 5.61
C LEU A 13 -3.57 7.11 6.68
N ASN A 14 -2.85 6.06 6.27
CA ASN A 14 -2.14 5.19 7.21
C ASN A 14 -1.22 6.00 8.15
N HIS A 15 -1.09 5.51 9.38
CA HIS A 15 -0.26 6.09 10.41
C HIS A 15 1.18 6.28 9.91
N ALA A 16 1.82 7.37 10.32
CA ALA A 16 3.14 7.77 9.82
C ALA A 16 4.20 6.67 9.96
N SER A 17 4.14 5.88 11.03
CA SER A 17 5.07 4.74 11.23
C SER A 17 4.94 3.66 10.16
N ILE A 18 3.74 3.41 9.64
CA ILE A 18 3.51 2.46 8.54
C ILE A 18 4.09 3.03 7.26
N ILE A 19 3.82 4.31 6.97
CA ILE A 19 4.35 4.99 5.78
C ILE A 19 5.88 4.92 5.77
N ASP A 20 6.52 5.17 6.91
CA ASP A 20 7.98 5.09 7.01
C ASP A 20 8.50 3.66 6.87
N GLY A 21 7.80 2.66 7.43
CA GLY A 21 8.11 1.25 7.20
C GLY A 21 8.04 0.86 5.71
N VAL A 22 7.02 1.32 4.99
CA VAL A 22 6.88 1.10 3.54
C VAL A 22 7.99 1.81 2.76
N ARG A 23 8.40 3.01 3.19
CA ARG A 23 9.51 3.75 2.55
C ARG A 23 10.86 3.03 2.65
N LEU A 24 11.09 2.29 3.73
CA LEU A 24 12.30 1.49 3.93
C LEU A 24 12.28 0.17 3.13
N CYS A 25 11.13 -0.25 2.61
CA CYS A 25 11.00 -1.44 1.79
C CYS A 25 11.48 -1.20 0.34
N LYS A 26 12.07 -2.23 -0.28
CA LYS A 26 12.50 -2.22 -1.69
C LYS A 26 11.37 -2.51 -2.69
N ALA A 27 10.20 -2.95 -2.20
CA ALA A 27 9.04 -3.25 -3.02
C ALA A 27 8.55 -2.03 -3.81
N GLN A 28 7.85 -2.28 -4.90
CA GLN A 28 7.07 -1.26 -5.59
C GLN A 28 6.02 -0.70 -4.63
N ARG A 29 5.75 0.60 -4.71
CA ARG A 29 4.87 1.29 -3.75
C ARG A 29 3.75 1.98 -4.50
N TYR A 30 2.53 1.61 -4.14
CA TYR A 30 1.31 2.23 -4.64
C TYR A 30 0.55 2.78 -3.44
N ARG A 31 -0.14 3.90 -3.67
CA ARG A 31 -1.01 4.52 -2.67
C ARG A 31 -2.42 4.59 -3.26
N TYR A 32 -3.40 4.26 -2.45
CA TYR A 32 -4.80 4.45 -2.78
C TYR A 32 -5.46 5.44 -1.82
N GLU A 33 -6.50 6.12 -2.28
CA GLU A 33 -7.30 7.05 -1.48
C GLU A 33 -7.98 6.35 -0.29
N ASN A 34 -8.10 7.04 0.83
CA ASN A 34 -8.64 6.45 2.05
C ASN A 34 -10.05 5.89 1.85
N ALA A 35 -10.25 4.64 2.25
CA ALA A 35 -11.51 3.91 2.10
C ALA A 35 -12.07 3.83 0.65
N ASN A 36 -11.27 4.17 -0.36
CA ASN A 36 -11.66 4.11 -1.76
C ASN A 36 -11.29 2.75 -2.37
N MET A 37 -12.25 1.84 -2.43
CA MET A 37 -12.03 0.49 -2.97
C MET A 37 -11.84 0.46 -4.48
N GLU A 38 -12.38 1.44 -5.21
CA GLU A 38 -12.21 1.54 -6.67
C GLU A 38 -10.77 1.94 -7.01
N ASP A 39 -10.20 2.89 -6.27
CA ASP A 39 -8.79 3.27 -6.43
C ASP A 39 -7.85 2.14 -5.97
N LEU A 40 -8.19 1.42 -4.89
CA LEU A 40 -7.46 0.22 -4.49
C LEU A 40 -7.44 -0.84 -5.62
N GLU A 41 -8.58 -1.10 -6.26
CA GLU A 41 -8.65 -2.01 -7.39
C GLU A 41 -7.77 -1.53 -8.56
N ALA A 42 -7.79 -0.24 -8.88
CA ALA A 42 -6.92 0.33 -9.89
C ALA A 42 -5.43 0.08 -9.59
N LYS A 43 -5.00 0.25 -8.33
CA LYS A 43 -3.62 -0.05 -7.91
C LYS A 43 -3.28 -1.53 -7.94
N LEU A 44 -4.24 -2.42 -7.68
CA LEU A 44 -4.04 -3.86 -7.80
C LEU A 44 -3.86 -4.31 -9.26
N ILE A 45 -4.53 -3.63 -10.20
CA ILE A 45 -4.37 -3.83 -11.65
C ILE A 45 -3.03 -3.27 -12.11
N GLU A 46 -2.63 -2.07 -11.68
CA GLU A 46 -1.31 -1.50 -11.95
C GLU A 46 -0.19 -2.44 -11.46
N ALA A 47 -0.35 -3.03 -10.27
CA ALA A 47 0.60 -3.95 -9.67
C ALA A 47 0.42 -5.42 -10.14
N LYS A 48 -0.27 -5.69 -11.26
CA LYS A 48 -0.61 -7.06 -11.69
C LYS A 48 0.60 -7.99 -11.87
N ASP A 49 1.74 -7.43 -12.29
CA ASP A 49 2.96 -8.16 -12.61
C ASP A 49 3.87 -8.37 -11.38
N ALA A 50 3.46 -7.86 -10.21
CA ALA A 50 4.19 -8.10 -8.97
C ALA A 50 4.02 -9.56 -8.50
N ARG A 51 5.13 -10.17 -8.04
CA ARG A 51 5.17 -11.54 -7.52
C ARG A 51 4.25 -11.72 -6.32
N PHE A 52 4.33 -10.81 -5.35
CA PHE A 52 3.43 -10.72 -4.21
C PHE A 52 2.89 -9.30 -4.07
N LYS A 53 1.64 -9.18 -3.62
CA LYS A 53 0.97 -7.91 -3.35
C LYS A 53 0.55 -7.87 -1.88
N LEU A 54 0.95 -6.84 -1.16
CA LEU A 54 0.58 -6.59 0.21
C LEU A 54 -0.29 -5.33 0.28
N ILE A 55 -1.53 -5.47 0.74
CA ILE A 55 -2.40 -4.33 1.04
C ILE A 55 -2.20 -3.96 2.51
N VAL A 56 -1.99 -2.68 2.78
CA VAL A 56 -1.80 -2.15 4.14
C VAL A 56 -2.81 -1.04 4.39
N THR A 57 -3.67 -1.26 5.37
CA THR A 57 -4.67 -0.31 5.87
C THR A 57 -4.68 -0.36 7.39
N ASP A 58 -4.81 0.80 8.02
CA ASP A 58 -5.15 0.87 9.43
C ASP A 58 -6.59 0.40 9.65
N GLY A 59 -6.83 -0.22 10.80
CA GLY A 59 -8.18 -0.59 11.24
C GLY A 59 -8.95 0.57 11.87
N VAL A 60 -8.23 1.60 12.35
CA VAL A 60 -8.78 2.85 12.90
C VAL A 60 -7.82 3.97 12.49
N PHE A 61 -8.33 4.99 11.81
CA PHE A 61 -7.53 6.14 11.38
C PHE A 61 -7.52 7.20 12.48
N SER A 62 -6.33 7.61 12.92
CA SER A 62 -6.15 8.54 14.05
C SER A 62 -6.53 9.99 13.74
N MET A 63 -6.83 10.32 12.48
CA MET A 63 -7.20 11.67 12.05
C MET A 63 -8.69 11.83 11.71
N ASP A 64 -9.49 10.79 11.96
CA ASP A 64 -10.96 10.86 11.92
C ASP A 64 -11.55 11.23 13.30
#